data_AF-A0A7Y2L2I8-F1
#
_entry.id   AF-A0A7Y2L2I8-F1
#
_cell.length_a   1.000
_cell.length_b   1.000
_cell.length_c   1.000
_cell.angle_alpha   90.00
_cell.angle_beta   90.00
_cell.angle_gamma   90.00
#
_symmetry.space_group_name_H-M   'P 1'
#
loop_
_entity.id
_entity.type
_entity.pdbx_description
1 polymer ?
#
loop_
_entity_poly.entity_id
_entity_poly.type
_entity_poly.pdbx_seq_one_letter_code
_entity_poly.pdbx_strand_id
1 'polypeptide(L)'
;AALSDADLHDWIATHVSFPNAMVDRITPMTSNAHRLQLHDQLGIDDAWPVVCEPFIQWVLEDKFSTGRPAWETVGVQMTDDVTPYEEMKIKLLNGSHLALTYLGFLKGYRFVHETMNDPLFVAYMRAYMDLDVTPQLAPVPGIDLTAYKDTLVQRFSNQAIADQLERVCSDGSSKFPKFTVPTINRLIADGRELKRAALVVAAWALYLKGVDENGQTYAIPDPRADYCQALVKDDPLIVQRLLGAEEIFGGAIAQSAEFVAAFEWCLNSLREVGVTATLEQLVQL
;
A
#
# COMPACT_ATOMS: atom_id res chain seq x y z
N ALA A 1 -16.29 0.03 -25.34
CA ALA A 1 -16.77 0.55 -26.64
C ALA A 1 -16.55 -0.48 -27.75
N ALA A 2 -15.32 -0.94 -28.03
CA ALA A 2 -15.03 -1.87 -29.14
C ALA A 2 -15.86 -3.18 -29.15
N LEU A 3 -16.28 -3.67 -27.98
CA LEU A 3 -17.12 -4.88 -27.84
C LEU A 3 -18.63 -4.60 -28.03
N SER A 4 -19.04 -3.35 -28.23
CA SER A 4 -20.45 -2.94 -28.32
C SER A 4 -20.73 -2.10 -29.57
N ASP A 5 -19.89 -1.09 -29.85
CA ASP A 5 -20.01 -0.16 -30.96
C ASP A 5 -18.61 0.37 -31.35
N ALA A 6 -18.19 0.06 -32.58
CA ALA A 6 -16.87 0.42 -33.10
C ALA A 6 -16.77 1.91 -33.47
N ASP A 7 -17.84 2.52 -33.98
CA ASP A 7 -17.84 3.94 -34.34
C ASP A 7 -17.73 4.80 -33.08
N LEU A 8 -18.43 4.40 -32.01
CA LEU A 8 -18.30 5.04 -30.70
C LEU A 8 -16.90 4.86 -30.10
N HIS A 9 -16.29 3.68 -30.28
CA HIS A 9 -14.91 3.45 -29.83
C HIS A 9 -13.94 4.42 -30.49
N ASP A 10 -14.00 4.53 -31.81
CA ASP A 10 -13.09 5.38 -32.57
C ASP A 10 -13.32 6.86 -32.29
N TRP A 11 -14.59 7.24 -32.08
CA TRP A 11 -14.93 8.59 -31.63
C TRP A 11 -14.31 8.90 -30.27
N ILE A 12 -14.45 8.01 -29.28
CA ILE A 12 -13.86 8.21 -27.94
C ILE A 12 -12.33 8.27 -28.05
N ALA A 13 -11.71 7.36 -28.78
CA ALA A 13 -10.25 7.32 -28.95
C ALA A 13 -9.70 8.60 -29.60
N THR A 14 -10.48 9.24 -30.48
CA THR A 14 -10.07 10.46 -31.18
C THR A 14 -10.35 11.74 -30.39
N HIS A 15 -11.44 11.78 -29.62
CA HIS A 15 -11.93 13.04 -29.02
C HIS A 15 -11.71 13.14 -27.51
N VAL A 16 -11.42 12.03 -26.82
CA VAL A 16 -11.31 11.99 -25.35
C VAL A 16 -9.87 11.75 -24.91
N SER A 17 -9.36 12.64 -24.08
CA SER A 17 -8.08 12.50 -23.38
C SER A 17 -8.26 11.83 -22.03
N PHE A 18 -7.35 10.92 -21.68
CA PHE A 18 -7.29 10.25 -20.38
C PHE A 18 -5.94 10.54 -19.71
N PRO A 19 -5.75 11.76 -19.14
CA PRO A 19 -4.47 12.13 -18.54
C PRO A 19 -4.17 11.25 -17.33
N ASN A 20 -2.96 10.70 -17.27
CA ASN A 20 -2.49 10.03 -16.06
C ASN A 20 -2.16 11.06 -14.97
N ALA A 21 -2.24 10.65 -13.70
CA ALA A 21 -1.95 11.51 -12.57
C ALA A 21 -1.31 10.73 -11.41
N MET A 22 -0.42 11.41 -10.68
CA MET A 22 -0.01 11.01 -9.34
C MET A 22 -0.71 11.94 -8.35
N VAL A 23 -1.49 11.37 -7.45
CA VAL A 23 -2.22 12.09 -6.39
C VAL A 23 -1.76 11.60 -5.02
N ASP A 24 -1.44 12.54 -4.13
CA ASP A 24 -0.96 12.21 -2.80
C ASP A 24 -1.44 13.19 -1.72
N ARG A 25 -2.27 12.65 -0.82
CA ARG A 25 -2.66 13.27 0.45
C ARG A 25 -3.31 12.21 1.34
N ILE A 26 -2.69 11.90 2.49
CA ILE A 26 -3.28 10.99 3.46
C ILE A 26 -4.54 11.65 4.04
N THR A 27 -5.66 10.95 3.87
CA THR A 27 -7.01 11.42 4.21
C THR A 27 -7.75 10.27 4.90
N PRO A 28 -7.71 10.19 6.24
CA PRO A 28 -8.39 9.14 7.00
C PRO A 28 -9.90 9.13 6.80
N MET A 29 -10.55 8.06 7.26
CA MET A 29 -12.00 8.07 7.39
C MET A 29 -12.42 9.03 8.50
N THR A 30 -13.46 9.82 8.26
CA THR A 30 -14.05 10.70 9.27
C THR A 30 -14.64 9.86 10.40
N SER A 31 -14.17 10.11 11.63
CA SER A 31 -14.66 9.45 12.84
C SER A 31 -15.47 10.43 13.70
N ASN A 32 -16.24 9.91 14.66
CA ASN A 32 -16.89 10.75 15.67
C ASN A 32 -15.86 11.58 16.46
N ALA A 33 -14.68 11.03 16.73
CA ALA A 33 -13.60 11.76 17.41
C ALA A 33 -13.13 12.96 16.57
N HIS A 34 -12.95 12.80 15.25
CA HIS A 34 -12.59 13.92 14.36
C HIS A 34 -13.66 15.01 14.33
N ARG A 35 -14.94 14.64 14.30
CA ARG A 35 -16.06 15.58 14.34
C ARG A 35 -16.09 16.39 15.63
N LEU A 36 -15.98 15.71 16.76
CA LEU A 36 -15.97 16.34 18.08
C LEU A 36 -14.73 17.22 18.26
N GLN A 37 -13.56 16.78 17.79
CA GLN A 37 -12.34 17.59 17.81
C GLN A 37 -12.50 18.90 17.02
N LEU A 38 -13.16 18.87 15.85
CA LEU A 38 -13.46 20.07 15.08
C LEU A 38 -14.36 21.04 15.85
N HIS A 39 -15.41 20.52 16.50
CA HIS A 39 -16.29 21.31 17.35
C HIS A 39 -15.53 21.91 18.55
N ASP A 40 -14.77 21.09 19.27
CA ASP A 40 -14.06 21.51 20.49
C ASP A 40 -12.98 22.58 20.20
N GLN A 41 -12.31 22.51 19.05
CA GLN A 41 -11.23 23.43 18.69
C GLN A 41 -11.72 24.70 17.99
N LEU A 42 -12.71 24.59 17.11
CA LEU A 42 -13.13 25.69 16.22
C LEU A 42 -14.60 26.10 16.38
N GLY A 43 -15.38 25.39 17.20
CA GLY A 43 -16.81 25.65 17.39
C GLY A 43 -17.67 25.31 16.18
N ILE A 44 -17.18 24.46 15.26
CA ILE A 44 -17.86 24.13 14.00
C ILE A 44 -18.59 22.79 14.14
N ASP A 45 -19.92 22.83 14.04
CA ASP A 45 -20.78 21.65 13.91
C ASP A 45 -20.95 21.25 12.44
N ASP A 46 -19.94 20.60 11.88
CA ASP A 46 -20.02 19.98 10.55
C ASP A 46 -20.66 18.58 10.67
N ALA A 47 -21.50 18.14 9.73
CA ALA A 47 -22.08 16.80 9.66
C ALA A 47 -21.15 15.74 9.01
N TRP A 48 -20.15 16.18 8.24
CA TRP A 48 -19.16 15.28 7.65
C TRP A 48 -17.87 16.02 7.24
N PRO A 49 -17.04 16.44 8.22
CA PRO A 49 -15.78 17.09 7.91
C PRO A 49 -14.78 16.09 7.31
N VAL A 50 -13.86 16.59 6.48
CA VAL A 50 -12.71 15.83 5.98
C VAL A 50 -11.46 16.20 6.75
N VAL A 51 -10.78 15.20 7.32
CA VAL A 51 -9.47 15.37 7.96
C VAL A 51 -8.40 14.90 6.99
N CYS A 52 -7.30 15.62 6.91
CA CYS A 52 -6.17 15.28 6.04
C CYS A 52 -4.86 15.81 6.62
N GLU A 53 -3.75 15.25 6.15
CA GLU A 53 -2.43 15.79 6.49
C GLU A 53 -2.18 17.17 5.82
N PRO A 54 -1.23 17.96 6.33
CA PRO A 54 -0.80 19.19 5.67
C PRO A 54 -0.15 18.96 4.30
N PHE A 55 0.59 17.85 4.13
CA PHE A 55 1.22 17.53 2.84
C PHE A 55 0.17 17.30 1.76
N ILE A 56 0.40 17.84 0.57
CA ILE A 56 -0.44 17.62 -0.61
C ILE A 56 0.45 17.70 -1.85
N GLN A 57 0.27 16.75 -2.77
CA GLN A 57 0.94 16.76 -4.06
C GLN A 57 0.01 16.24 -5.15
N TRP A 58 0.07 16.91 -6.30
CA TRP A 58 -0.62 16.48 -7.51
C TRP A 58 0.28 16.73 -8.71
N VAL A 59 0.63 15.65 -9.41
CA VAL A 59 1.35 15.66 -10.68
C VAL A 59 0.41 15.15 -11.76
N LEU A 60 0.30 15.86 -12.88
CA LEU A 60 -0.72 15.62 -13.88
C LEU A 60 -0.15 15.77 -15.29
N GLU A 61 -0.51 14.83 -16.16
CA GLU A 61 -0.24 15.00 -17.59
C GLU A 61 -1.11 16.11 -18.16
N ASP A 62 -0.52 17.05 -18.90
CA ASP A 62 -1.27 18.18 -19.48
C ASP A 62 -2.01 17.78 -20.77
N LYS A 63 -2.93 16.83 -20.65
CA LYS A 63 -3.70 16.23 -21.77
C LYS A 63 -5.20 16.37 -21.51
N PHE A 64 -5.81 17.43 -22.01
CA PHE A 64 -7.23 17.76 -21.78
C PHE A 64 -7.97 18.04 -23.09
N SER A 65 -9.06 17.30 -23.34
CA SER A 65 -9.91 17.47 -24.54
C SER A 65 -10.55 18.85 -24.65
N THR A 66 -10.89 19.49 -23.53
CA THR A 66 -11.67 20.73 -23.51
C THR A 66 -11.16 21.71 -22.44
N GLY A 67 -9.88 22.04 -22.50
CA GLY A 67 -9.23 22.95 -21.55
C GLY A 67 -9.24 22.42 -20.10
N ARG A 68 -8.66 23.21 -19.20
CA ARG A 68 -8.62 22.92 -17.76
C ARG A 68 -8.42 24.21 -16.95
N PRO A 69 -8.69 24.21 -15.63
CA PRO A 69 -8.24 25.27 -14.75
C PRO A 69 -6.71 25.42 -14.75
N ALA A 70 -6.23 26.61 -14.41
CA ALA A 70 -4.80 26.91 -14.25
C ALA A 70 -4.27 26.39 -12.89
N TRP A 71 -4.40 25.09 -12.63
CA TRP A 71 -4.03 24.47 -11.35
C TRP A 71 -2.55 24.59 -10.99
N GLU A 72 -1.68 24.79 -11.97
CA GLU A 72 -0.27 25.12 -11.78
C GLU A 72 -0.06 26.40 -10.96
N THR A 73 -1.04 27.33 -10.97
CA THR A 73 -0.98 28.56 -10.16
C THR A 73 -1.22 28.32 -8.67
N VAL A 74 -1.72 27.13 -8.29
CA VAL A 74 -1.97 26.71 -6.91
C VAL A 74 -1.16 25.46 -6.53
N GLY A 75 -0.09 25.17 -7.27
CA GLY A 75 0.93 24.17 -6.90
C GLY A 75 0.81 22.79 -7.57
N VAL A 76 -0.14 22.58 -8.49
CA VAL A 76 -0.20 21.32 -9.27
C VAL A 76 0.94 21.29 -10.28
N GLN A 77 1.66 20.17 -10.36
CA GLN A 77 2.78 20.01 -11.26
C GLN A 77 2.29 19.44 -12.59
N MET A 78 2.46 20.18 -13.68
CA MET A 78 2.18 19.69 -15.03
C MET A 78 3.43 19.00 -15.58
N THR A 79 3.28 17.82 -16.17
CA THR A 79 4.36 17.02 -16.76
C THR A 79 3.91 16.41 -18.09
N ASP A 80 4.86 16.00 -18.93
CA ASP A 80 4.58 15.23 -20.15
C ASP A 80 4.37 13.74 -19.86
N ASP A 81 5.06 13.24 -18.83
CA ASP A 81 5.03 11.86 -18.37
C ASP A 81 4.99 11.81 -16.84
N VAL A 82 3.92 11.23 -16.29
CA VAL A 82 3.73 11.07 -14.85
C VAL A 82 4.26 9.74 -14.32
N THR A 83 4.60 8.80 -15.20
CA THR A 83 4.95 7.41 -14.85
C THR A 83 6.01 7.32 -13.75
N PRO A 84 7.14 8.09 -13.80
CA PRO A 84 8.14 8.02 -12.74
C PRO A 84 7.63 8.47 -11.37
N TYR A 85 6.74 9.48 -11.33
CA TYR A 85 6.15 9.99 -10.09
C TYR A 85 5.14 9.00 -9.52
N GLU A 86 4.29 8.43 -10.38
CA GLU A 86 3.32 7.42 -9.99
C GLU A 86 4.02 6.17 -9.46
N GLU A 87 5.00 5.62 -10.17
CA GLU A 87 5.75 4.44 -9.73
C GLU A 87 6.46 4.68 -8.40
N MET A 88 7.12 5.83 -8.24
CA MET A 88 7.77 6.22 -7.00
C MET A 88 6.78 6.24 -5.83
N LYS A 89 5.65 6.92 -5.99
CA LYS A 89 4.67 7.07 -4.92
C LYS A 89 3.97 5.74 -4.62
N ILE A 90 3.54 5.00 -5.64
CA ILE A 90 2.88 3.71 -5.46
C ILE A 90 3.82 2.72 -4.74
N LYS A 91 5.06 2.56 -5.21
CA LYS A 91 5.96 1.55 -4.64
C LYS A 91 6.50 1.95 -3.26
N LEU A 92 6.85 3.22 -3.04
CA LEU A 92 7.37 3.67 -1.74
C LEU A 92 6.27 3.96 -0.72
N LEU A 93 5.26 4.75 -1.05
CA LEU A 93 4.20 5.10 -0.09
C LEU A 93 3.19 3.95 0.05
N ASN A 94 2.56 3.55 -1.05
CA ASN A 94 1.49 2.55 -0.99
C ASN A 94 2.04 1.14 -0.68
N GLY A 95 3.22 0.80 -1.20
CA GLY A 95 3.93 -0.42 -0.85
C GLY A 95 4.30 -0.49 0.64
N SER A 96 4.87 0.58 1.21
CA SER A 96 5.17 0.62 2.65
C SER A 96 3.93 0.60 3.53
N HIS A 97 2.81 1.21 3.11
CA HIS A 97 1.54 1.06 3.81
C HIS A 97 1.15 -0.42 3.94
N LEU A 98 1.24 -1.23 2.87
CA LEU A 98 0.95 -2.66 2.97
C LEU A 98 1.97 -3.41 3.81
N ALA A 99 3.25 -3.04 3.70
CA ALA A 99 4.32 -3.64 4.50
C ALA A 99 4.10 -3.43 6.00
N LEU A 100 3.59 -2.26 6.40
CA LEU A 100 3.29 -1.96 7.81
C LEU A 100 1.95 -2.56 8.26
N THR A 101 0.89 -2.42 7.47
CA THR A 101 -0.48 -2.49 7.98
C THR A 101 -0.86 -3.87 8.52
N TYR A 102 -0.55 -4.95 7.80
CA TYR A 102 -0.96 -6.29 8.23
C TYR A 102 -0.15 -6.77 9.44
N LEU A 103 1.15 -6.49 9.45
CA LEU A 103 2.00 -6.75 10.62
C LEU A 103 1.54 -5.93 11.83
N GLY A 104 1.21 -4.66 11.63
CA GLY A 104 0.74 -3.76 12.70
C GLY A 104 -0.59 -4.24 13.27
N PHE A 105 -1.53 -4.63 12.40
CA PHE A 105 -2.83 -5.13 12.82
C PHE A 105 -2.70 -6.45 13.59
N LEU A 106 -1.87 -7.39 13.10
CA LEU A 106 -1.54 -8.64 13.79
C LEU A 106 -0.87 -8.38 15.14
N LYS A 107 -0.02 -7.35 15.24
CA LYS A 107 0.62 -6.96 16.49
C LYS A 107 -0.35 -6.35 17.52
N GLY A 108 -1.56 -5.98 17.08
CA GLY A 108 -2.58 -5.33 17.91
C GLY A 108 -2.63 -3.81 17.77
N TYR A 109 -1.77 -3.21 16.94
CA TYR A 109 -1.88 -1.79 16.61
C TYR A 109 -3.14 -1.54 15.75
N ARG A 110 -3.66 -0.31 15.80
CA ARG A 110 -4.87 0.14 15.08
C ARG A 110 -4.65 1.41 14.29
N PHE A 111 -3.55 2.11 14.49
CA PHE A 111 -3.17 3.31 13.75
C PHE A 111 -1.78 3.21 13.13
N VAL A 112 -1.58 3.88 11.99
CA VAL A 112 -0.27 3.93 11.31
C VAL A 112 0.81 4.52 12.22
N HIS A 113 0.51 5.58 12.98
CA HIS A 113 1.50 6.19 13.86
C HIS A 113 1.97 5.25 14.99
N GLU A 114 1.16 4.27 15.39
CA GLU A 114 1.58 3.27 16.39
C GLU A 114 2.66 2.35 15.82
N THR A 115 2.55 1.95 14.54
CA THR A 115 3.64 1.21 13.88
C THR A 115 4.90 2.07 13.79
N MET A 116 4.75 3.38 13.58
CA MET A 116 5.90 4.30 13.49
C MET A 116 6.54 4.63 14.85
N ASN A 117 5.85 4.36 15.96
CA ASN A 117 6.42 4.42 17.31
C ASN A 117 7.21 3.15 17.67
N ASP A 118 7.14 2.10 16.85
CA ASP A 118 7.88 0.85 17.01
C ASP A 118 9.15 0.87 16.12
N PRO A 119 10.36 0.90 16.71
CA PRO A 119 11.60 0.98 15.94
C PRO A 119 11.81 -0.16 14.94
N LEU A 120 11.27 -1.36 15.21
CA LEU A 120 11.40 -2.50 14.30
C LEU A 120 10.60 -2.30 13.02
N PHE A 121 9.40 -1.74 13.12
CA PHE A 121 8.56 -1.39 11.97
C PHE A 121 9.20 -0.28 11.13
N VAL A 122 9.76 0.75 11.77
CA VAL A 122 10.48 1.82 11.07
C VAL A 122 11.70 1.26 10.35
N ALA A 123 12.50 0.41 11.02
CA ALA A 123 13.66 -0.23 10.40
C ALA A 123 13.25 -1.14 9.22
N TYR A 124 12.19 -1.93 9.37
CA TYR A 124 11.67 -2.77 8.29
C TYR A 124 11.16 -1.96 7.11
N MET A 125 10.39 -0.89 7.35
CA MET A 125 9.92 0.01 6.29
C MET A 125 11.11 0.64 5.55
N ARG A 126 12.14 1.08 6.27
CA ARG A 126 13.36 1.62 5.66
C ARG A 126 14.08 0.59 4.81
N ALA A 127 14.32 -0.60 5.34
CA ALA A 127 14.96 -1.69 4.59
C ALA A 127 14.17 -2.04 3.31
N TYR A 128 12.84 -2.12 3.40
CA TYR A 128 11.97 -2.35 2.23
C TYR A 128 12.10 -1.22 1.19
N MET A 129 12.02 0.04 1.61
CA MET A 129 12.14 1.17 0.69
C MET A 129 13.55 1.27 0.08
N ASP A 130 14.60 1.07 0.86
CA ASP A 130 15.99 1.30 0.47
C ASP A 130 16.54 0.16 -0.37
N LEU A 131 16.30 -1.08 0.06
CA LEU A 131 16.87 -2.26 -0.56
C LEU A 131 15.96 -2.79 -1.66
N ASP A 132 14.65 -2.86 -1.45
CA ASP A 132 13.76 -3.56 -2.38
C ASP A 132 13.16 -2.62 -3.42
N VAL A 133 12.75 -1.43 -3.01
CA VAL A 133 12.05 -0.48 -3.87
C VAL A 133 12.97 0.49 -4.60
N THR A 134 13.87 1.19 -3.91
CA THR A 134 14.67 2.26 -4.52
C THR A 134 15.45 1.80 -5.77
N PRO A 135 16.11 0.62 -5.80
CA PRO A 135 16.92 0.22 -6.95
C PRO A 135 16.15 -0.06 -8.25
N GLN A 136 14.82 -0.21 -8.17
CA GLN A 136 13.97 -0.45 -9.34
C GLN A 136 13.26 0.81 -9.86
N LEU A 137 13.43 1.97 -9.21
CA LEU A 137 12.79 3.22 -9.62
C LEU A 137 13.60 3.93 -10.71
N ALA A 138 12.90 4.43 -11.72
CA ALA A 138 13.48 5.38 -12.66
C ALA A 138 13.83 6.71 -11.96
N PRO A 139 14.75 7.52 -12.52
CA PRO A 139 14.96 8.88 -12.07
C PRO A 139 13.65 9.68 -12.10
N VAL A 140 13.37 10.41 -11.03
CA VAL A 140 12.17 11.24 -10.90
C VAL A 140 12.58 12.71 -10.95
N PRO A 141 12.28 13.45 -12.04
CA PRO A 141 12.75 14.83 -12.19
C PRO A 141 12.35 15.72 -11.01
N GLY A 142 13.35 16.39 -10.42
CA GLY A 142 13.14 17.31 -9.30
C GLY A 142 12.88 16.67 -7.94
N ILE A 143 12.97 15.33 -7.81
CA ILE A 143 12.77 14.63 -6.53
C ILE A 143 14.08 13.95 -6.08
N ASP A 144 14.49 14.27 -4.85
CA ASP A 144 15.48 13.48 -4.12
C ASP A 144 14.77 12.30 -3.44
N LEU A 145 15.07 11.07 -3.87
CA LEU A 145 14.41 9.87 -3.33
C LEU A 145 14.72 9.63 -1.85
N THR A 146 15.90 10.00 -1.37
CA THR A 146 16.26 9.86 0.05
C THR A 146 15.41 10.82 0.87
N ALA A 147 15.37 12.09 0.49
CA ALA A 147 14.55 13.09 1.16
C ALA A 147 13.05 12.73 1.08
N TYR A 148 12.58 12.24 -0.06
CA TYR A 148 11.20 11.78 -0.23
C TYR A 148 10.86 10.63 0.74
N LYS A 149 11.70 9.60 0.82
CA LYS A 149 11.52 8.52 1.81
C LYS A 149 11.52 9.06 3.24
N ASP A 150 12.33 10.06 3.57
CA ASP A 150 12.32 10.71 4.88
C ASP A 150 10.99 11.41 5.16
N THR A 151 10.42 12.09 4.17
CA THR A 151 9.08 12.67 4.31
C THR A 151 8.02 11.60 4.56
N LEU A 152 8.11 10.42 3.93
CA LEU A 152 7.14 9.35 4.15
C LEU A 152 7.15 8.86 5.59
N VAL A 153 8.34 8.67 6.18
CA VAL A 153 8.45 8.30 7.59
C VAL A 153 7.85 9.38 8.49
N GLN A 154 8.19 10.66 8.26
CA GLN A 154 7.61 11.76 9.04
C GLN A 154 6.08 11.83 8.92
N ARG A 155 5.54 11.63 7.71
CA ARG A 155 4.10 11.67 7.44
C ARG A 155 3.37 10.52 8.11
N PHE A 156 3.92 9.30 8.05
CA PHE A 156 3.34 8.15 8.73
C PHE A 156 3.41 8.27 10.25
N SER A 157 4.44 8.97 10.79
CA SER A 157 4.58 9.27 12.22
C SER A 157 3.60 10.33 12.73
N ASN A 158 2.79 10.95 11.88
CA ASN A 158 1.84 11.97 12.31
C ASN A 158 0.77 11.37 13.23
N GLN A 159 0.82 11.69 14.52
CA GLN A 159 -0.15 11.16 15.50
C GLN A 159 -1.52 11.85 15.40
N ALA A 160 -1.55 13.13 15.00
CA ALA A 160 -2.77 13.94 14.95
C ALA A 160 -3.75 13.48 13.87
N ILE A 161 -3.26 12.79 12.84
CA ILE A 161 -4.11 12.29 11.75
C ILE A 161 -4.89 11.03 12.13
N ALA A 162 -4.43 10.27 13.14
CA ALA A 162 -5.06 9.03 13.60
C ALA A 162 -5.52 8.11 12.43
N ASP A 163 -4.64 7.92 11.44
CA ASP A 163 -4.95 7.11 10.25
C ASP A 163 -5.08 5.63 10.61
N GLN A 164 -6.26 5.05 10.35
CA GLN A 164 -6.62 3.73 10.83
C GLN A 164 -5.98 2.62 10.00
N LEU A 165 -5.35 1.63 10.64
CA LEU A 165 -4.87 0.44 9.95
C LEU A 165 -6.00 -0.35 9.29
N GLU A 166 -7.23 -0.32 9.82
CA GLU A 166 -8.39 -0.94 9.15
C GLU A 166 -8.62 -0.35 7.73
N ARG A 167 -8.46 0.98 7.58
CA ARG A 167 -8.54 1.66 6.27
C ARG A 167 -7.39 1.26 5.35
N VAL A 168 -6.20 1.07 5.91
CA VAL A 168 -5.00 0.73 5.14
C VAL A 168 -5.02 -0.75 4.72
N CYS A 169 -5.43 -1.65 5.62
CA CYS A 169 -5.64 -3.08 5.39
C CYS A 169 -6.78 -3.40 4.42
N SER A 170 -7.79 -2.54 4.32
CA SER A 170 -8.98 -2.83 3.50
C SER A 170 -8.64 -3.09 2.03
N ASP A 171 -9.44 -3.90 1.36
CA ASP A 171 -9.28 -4.16 -0.09
C ASP A 171 -7.87 -4.63 -0.48
N GLY A 172 -7.26 -5.47 0.37
CA GLY A 172 -5.94 -6.04 0.14
C GLY A 172 -5.87 -6.77 -1.20
N SER A 173 -6.91 -7.53 -1.54
CA SER A 173 -6.99 -8.30 -2.79
C SER A 173 -6.83 -7.42 -4.05
N SER A 174 -7.30 -6.17 -4.02
CA SER A 174 -7.13 -5.21 -5.13
C SER A 174 -5.85 -4.37 -5.02
N LYS A 175 -5.31 -4.20 -3.81
CA LYS A 175 -4.10 -3.39 -3.55
C LYS A 175 -2.81 -4.15 -3.85
N PHE A 176 -2.73 -5.46 -3.54
CA PHE A 176 -1.53 -6.27 -3.77
C PHE A 176 -1.01 -6.22 -5.22
N PRO A 177 -1.85 -6.44 -6.26
CA PRO A 177 -1.42 -6.37 -7.67
C PRO A 177 -0.80 -5.03 -8.07
N LYS A 178 -1.21 -3.93 -7.42
CA LYS A 178 -0.79 -2.57 -7.76
C LYS A 178 0.42 -2.13 -6.95
N PHE A 179 0.47 -2.45 -5.66
CA PHE A 179 1.39 -1.81 -4.72
C PHE A 179 2.61 -2.67 -4.39
N THR A 180 2.48 -4.00 -4.41
CA THR A 180 3.51 -4.90 -3.88
C THR A 180 3.98 -5.93 -4.91
N VAL A 181 3.05 -6.52 -5.66
CA VAL A 181 3.38 -7.53 -6.68
C VAL A 181 4.36 -7.02 -7.75
N PRO A 182 4.29 -5.77 -8.25
CA PRO A 182 5.28 -5.26 -9.21
C PRO A 182 6.71 -5.25 -8.63
N THR A 183 6.86 -4.89 -7.34
CA THR A 183 8.14 -4.96 -6.63
C THR A 183 8.62 -6.41 -6.52
N ILE A 184 7.75 -7.33 -6.10
CA ILE A 184 8.09 -8.76 -5.98
C ILE A 184 8.56 -9.33 -7.31
N ASN A 185 7.81 -9.10 -8.39
CA ASN A 185 8.14 -9.60 -9.73
C ASN A 185 9.52 -9.09 -10.19
N ARG A 186 9.85 -7.83 -9.89
CA ARG A 186 11.16 -7.29 -10.22
C ARG A 186 12.28 -7.92 -9.38
N LEU A 187 12.06 -8.14 -8.08
CA LEU A 187 13.03 -8.82 -7.22
C LEU A 187 13.28 -10.26 -7.70
N ILE A 188 12.23 -10.99 -8.09
CA ILE A 188 12.34 -12.35 -8.66
C ILE A 188 13.17 -12.30 -9.94
N ALA A 189 12.84 -11.40 -10.87
CA ALA A 189 13.55 -11.28 -12.15
C ALA A 189 15.03 -10.92 -11.98
N ASP A 190 15.34 -10.08 -10.98
CA ASP A 190 16.71 -9.63 -10.68
C ASP A 190 17.48 -10.61 -9.77
N GLY A 191 16.85 -11.70 -9.30
CA GLY A 191 17.47 -12.67 -8.38
C GLY A 191 17.87 -12.06 -7.03
N ARG A 192 17.09 -11.10 -6.53
CA ARG A 192 17.38 -10.36 -5.29
C ARG A 192 16.76 -11.04 -4.07
N GLU A 193 17.12 -10.57 -2.87
CA GLU A 193 16.52 -11.04 -1.61
C GLU A 193 15.00 -10.78 -1.60
N LEU A 194 14.22 -11.78 -1.17
CA LEU A 194 12.75 -11.79 -1.28
C LEU A 194 12.04 -11.75 0.07
N LYS A 195 12.71 -12.11 1.18
CA LYS A 195 12.06 -12.26 2.49
C LYS A 195 11.31 -11.01 2.96
N ARG A 196 11.85 -9.81 2.71
CA ARG A 196 11.19 -8.55 3.11
C ARG A 196 9.86 -8.33 2.39
N ALA A 197 9.82 -8.56 1.08
CA ALA A 197 8.58 -8.44 0.31
C ALA A 197 7.64 -9.63 0.54
N ALA A 198 8.17 -10.84 0.73
CA ALA A 198 7.41 -12.03 1.07
C ALA A 198 6.73 -11.92 2.45
N LEU A 199 7.36 -11.23 3.41
CA LEU A 199 6.77 -10.95 4.72
C LEU A 199 5.46 -10.17 4.61
N VAL A 200 5.33 -9.25 3.66
CA VAL A 200 4.07 -8.51 3.42
C VAL A 200 2.93 -9.47 3.07
N VAL A 201 3.22 -10.43 2.18
CA VAL A 201 2.23 -11.43 1.73
C VAL A 201 1.93 -12.43 2.84
N ALA A 202 2.94 -12.87 3.59
CA ALA A 202 2.78 -13.77 4.74
C ALA A 202 1.97 -13.13 5.87
N ALA A 203 2.20 -11.84 6.15
CA ALA A 203 1.42 -11.07 7.11
C ALA A 203 -0.05 -10.97 6.68
N TRP A 204 -0.32 -10.72 5.40
CA TRP A 204 -1.70 -10.74 4.90
C TRP A 204 -2.34 -12.11 5.01
N ALA A 205 -1.61 -13.18 4.69
CA ALA A 205 -2.10 -14.56 4.82
C ALA A 205 -2.52 -14.88 6.26
N LEU A 206 -1.71 -14.48 7.25
CA LEU A 206 -2.04 -14.67 8.66
C LEU A 206 -3.17 -13.75 9.12
N TYR A 207 -3.17 -12.48 8.68
CA TYR A 207 -4.24 -11.50 8.94
C TYR A 207 -5.61 -11.98 8.47
N LEU A 208 -5.69 -12.64 7.31
CA LEU A 208 -6.95 -13.19 6.78
C LEU A 208 -7.59 -14.24 7.69
N LYS A 209 -6.87 -14.80 8.68
CA LYS A 209 -7.46 -15.68 9.71
C LYS A 209 -8.34 -14.93 10.73
N GLY A 210 -8.29 -13.60 10.76
CA GLY A 210 -9.24 -12.78 11.53
C GLY A 210 -8.99 -12.76 13.03
N VAL A 211 -7.76 -13.04 13.48
CA VAL A 211 -7.35 -12.99 14.90
C VAL A 211 -5.98 -12.34 15.00
N ASP A 212 -5.75 -11.47 15.98
CA ASP A 212 -4.44 -10.84 16.24
C ASP A 212 -3.69 -11.55 17.38
N GLU A 213 -2.46 -11.10 17.66
CA GLU A 213 -1.62 -11.66 18.74
C GLU A 213 -2.21 -11.49 20.15
N ASN A 214 -3.12 -10.54 20.33
CA ASN A 214 -3.83 -10.32 21.60
C ASN A 214 -5.09 -11.21 21.72
N GLY A 215 -5.37 -12.04 20.72
CA GLY A 215 -6.55 -12.89 20.66
C GLY A 215 -7.84 -12.14 20.27
N GLN A 216 -7.74 -10.89 19.81
CA GLN A 216 -8.89 -10.14 19.34
C GLN A 216 -9.30 -10.59 17.95
N THR A 217 -10.57 -10.96 17.80
CA THR A 217 -11.16 -11.31 16.50
C THR A 217 -11.60 -10.07 15.73
N TYR A 218 -11.45 -10.08 14.41
CA TYR A 218 -11.88 -8.99 13.52
C TYR A 218 -12.43 -9.50 12.19
N ALA A 219 -13.24 -8.67 11.54
CA ALA A 219 -13.70 -8.89 10.18
C ALA A 219 -12.64 -8.44 9.17
N ILE A 220 -12.70 -9.00 7.95
CA ILE A 220 -11.81 -8.64 6.85
C ILE A 220 -12.54 -7.62 5.95
N PRO A 221 -12.13 -6.33 5.93
CA PRO A 221 -12.77 -5.32 5.09
C PRO A 221 -12.27 -5.41 3.65
N ASP A 222 -12.58 -6.50 2.96
CA ASP A 222 -12.18 -6.78 1.57
C ASP A 222 -13.41 -7.15 0.74
N PRO A 223 -13.59 -6.61 -0.49
CA PRO A 223 -14.71 -6.97 -1.35
C PRO A 223 -14.74 -8.47 -1.72
N ARG A 224 -13.61 -9.17 -1.56
CA ARG A 224 -13.44 -10.61 -1.78
C ARG A 224 -13.11 -11.35 -0.48
N ALA A 225 -13.52 -10.84 0.68
CA ALA A 225 -13.20 -11.41 1.99
C ALA A 225 -13.43 -12.93 2.08
N ASP A 226 -14.63 -13.42 1.80
CA ASP A 226 -14.96 -14.86 1.87
C ASP A 226 -14.04 -15.72 1.00
N TYR A 227 -13.74 -15.24 -0.21
CA TYR A 227 -12.82 -15.90 -1.12
C TYR A 227 -11.41 -15.95 -0.54
N CYS A 228 -10.86 -14.82 -0.10
CA CYS A 228 -9.51 -14.73 0.45
C CYS A 228 -9.35 -15.54 1.76
N GLN A 229 -10.36 -15.52 2.64
CA GLN A 229 -10.35 -16.32 3.87
C GLN A 229 -10.39 -17.83 3.59
N ALA A 230 -11.09 -18.26 2.53
CA ALA A 230 -11.08 -19.66 2.12
C ALA A 230 -9.70 -20.16 1.67
N LEU A 231 -8.85 -19.28 1.11
CA LEU A 231 -7.48 -19.61 0.70
C LEU A 231 -6.58 -19.94 1.89
N VAL A 232 -6.84 -19.34 3.06
CA VAL A 232 -6.00 -19.47 4.27
C VAL A 232 -6.58 -20.41 5.34
N LYS A 233 -7.70 -21.08 5.04
CA LYS A 233 -8.43 -21.93 6.00
C LYS A 233 -7.65 -23.18 6.42
N ASP A 234 -6.84 -23.73 5.52
CA ASP A 234 -6.12 -24.99 5.71
C ASP A 234 -4.61 -24.75 5.63
N ASP A 235 -3.92 -24.84 6.77
CA ASP A 235 -2.53 -24.40 6.93
C ASP A 235 -1.53 -25.06 5.97
N PRO A 236 -1.56 -26.39 5.77
CA PRO A 236 -0.75 -27.07 4.77
C PRO A 236 -0.96 -26.59 3.32
N LEU A 237 -2.11 -25.98 3.01
CA LEU A 237 -2.49 -25.62 1.64
C LEU A 237 -2.40 -24.11 1.35
N ILE A 238 -2.03 -23.28 2.33
CA ILE A 238 -2.00 -21.82 2.15
C ILE A 238 -1.05 -21.42 1.04
N VAL A 239 0.15 -21.98 1.02
CA VAL A 239 1.18 -21.65 0.02
C VAL A 239 0.63 -21.88 -1.38
N GLN A 240 0.06 -23.07 -1.63
CA GLN A 240 -0.50 -23.43 -2.92
C GLN A 240 -1.73 -22.58 -3.28
N ARG A 241 -2.68 -22.42 -2.36
CA ARG A 241 -3.96 -21.77 -2.64
C ARG A 241 -3.83 -20.26 -2.75
N LEU A 242 -3.13 -19.63 -1.81
CA LEU A 242 -3.00 -18.18 -1.77
C LEU A 242 -2.12 -17.68 -2.91
N LEU A 243 -0.91 -18.21 -3.06
CA LEU A 243 0.00 -17.77 -4.13
C LEU A 243 -0.50 -18.17 -5.51
N GLY A 244 -1.33 -19.22 -5.61
CA GLY A 244 -2.00 -19.65 -6.84
C GLY A 244 -3.18 -18.77 -7.28
N ALA A 245 -3.57 -17.75 -6.53
CA ALA A 245 -4.57 -16.76 -6.95
C ALA A 245 -3.96 -15.78 -7.98
N GLU A 246 -3.91 -16.19 -9.24
CA GLU A 246 -3.25 -15.45 -10.33
C GLU A 246 -3.77 -14.03 -10.51
N GLU A 247 -5.05 -13.78 -10.26
CA GLU A 247 -5.62 -12.43 -10.38
C GLU A 247 -5.14 -11.47 -9.28
N ILE A 248 -4.54 -12.00 -8.20
CA ILE A 248 -3.93 -11.22 -7.11
C ILE A 248 -2.42 -11.15 -7.29
N PHE A 249 -1.76 -12.29 -7.55
CA PHE A 249 -0.30 -12.40 -7.51
C PHE A 249 0.37 -12.55 -8.88
N GLY A 250 -0.41 -12.72 -9.96
CA GLY A 250 0.12 -13.05 -11.28
C GLY A 250 0.76 -14.44 -11.34
N GLY A 251 1.36 -14.77 -12.49
CA GLY A 251 1.94 -16.10 -12.72
C GLY A 251 3.35 -16.31 -12.16
N ALA A 252 4.14 -15.24 -11.97
CA ALA A 252 5.56 -15.37 -11.61
C ALA A 252 5.78 -15.79 -10.16
N ILE A 253 4.96 -15.30 -9.23
CA ILE A 253 5.12 -15.49 -7.79
C ILE A 253 5.01 -16.97 -7.40
N ALA A 254 3.97 -17.66 -7.87
CA ALA A 254 3.77 -19.09 -7.56
C ALA A 254 4.82 -20.00 -8.21
N GLN A 255 5.52 -19.53 -9.25
CA GLN A 255 6.51 -20.29 -10.00
C GLN A 255 7.95 -20.09 -9.48
N SER A 256 8.20 -19.07 -8.65
CA SER A 256 9.52 -18.85 -8.03
C SER A 256 9.65 -19.69 -6.77
N ALA A 257 10.50 -20.72 -6.83
CA ALA A 257 10.81 -21.56 -5.67
C ALA A 257 11.42 -20.75 -4.52
N GLU A 258 12.24 -19.74 -4.84
CA GLU A 258 12.87 -18.83 -3.89
C GLU A 258 11.84 -17.96 -3.18
N PHE A 259 10.86 -17.42 -3.92
CA PHE A 259 9.78 -16.63 -3.31
C PHE A 259 8.89 -17.51 -2.42
N VAL A 260 8.52 -18.70 -2.90
CA VAL A 260 7.72 -19.67 -2.14
C VAL A 260 8.41 -20.02 -0.82
N ALA A 261 9.71 -20.32 -0.86
CA ALA A 261 10.49 -20.61 0.35
C ALA A 261 10.58 -19.40 1.30
N ALA A 262 10.76 -18.19 0.77
CA ALA A 262 10.76 -16.97 1.57
C ALA A 262 9.40 -16.71 2.24
N PHE A 263 8.29 -16.91 1.50
CA PHE A 263 6.93 -16.79 2.02
C PHE A 263 6.65 -17.82 3.13
N GLU A 264 7.01 -19.09 2.92
CA GLU A 264 6.85 -20.16 3.91
C GLU A 264 7.63 -19.85 5.19
N TRP A 265 8.88 -19.41 5.05
CA TRP A 265 9.70 -19.02 6.20
C TRP A 265 9.03 -17.88 6.98
N CYS A 266 8.57 -16.83 6.30
CA CYS A 266 7.90 -15.70 6.94
C CYS A 266 6.59 -16.12 7.62
N LEU A 267 5.76 -16.94 6.95
CA LEU A 267 4.48 -17.39 7.48
C LEU A 267 4.67 -18.25 8.74
N ASN A 268 5.66 -19.15 8.72
CA ASN A 268 5.98 -20.00 9.88
C ASN A 268 6.55 -19.16 11.03
N SER A 269 7.48 -18.23 10.74
CA SER A 269 8.04 -17.34 11.77
C SER A 269 6.95 -16.50 12.45
N LEU A 270 6.03 -15.89 11.67
CA LEU A 270 4.90 -15.14 12.22
C LEU A 270 4.00 -15.98 13.12
N ARG A 271 3.79 -17.27 12.80
CA ARG A 271 2.94 -18.17 13.59
C ARG A 271 3.61 -18.64 14.89
N GLU A 272 4.90 -18.93 14.82
CA GLU A 272 5.63 -19.57 15.92
C GLU A 272 6.17 -18.55 16.91
N VAL A 273 6.70 -17.42 16.43
CA VAL A 273 7.41 -16.43 17.25
C VAL A 273 6.76 -15.03 17.23
N GLY A 274 5.75 -14.81 16.38
CA GLY A 274 5.04 -13.55 16.28
C GLY A 274 5.78 -12.47 15.50
N VAL A 275 5.12 -11.34 15.29
CA VAL A 275 5.54 -10.18 14.50
C VAL A 275 6.87 -9.61 15.00
N THR A 276 7.00 -9.36 16.31
CA THR A 276 8.20 -8.73 16.89
C THR A 276 9.45 -9.57 16.63
N ALA A 277 9.43 -10.85 17.00
CA ALA A 277 10.59 -11.73 16.82
C ALA A 277 10.88 -12.02 15.34
N THR A 278 9.84 -12.09 14.50
CA THR A 278 10.01 -12.20 13.03
C THR A 278 10.75 -10.97 12.48
N LEU A 279 10.36 -9.77 12.90
CA LEU A 279 11.03 -8.54 12.49
C LEU A 279 12.48 -8.53 12.99
N GLU A 280 12.74 -8.83 14.28
CA GLU A 280 14.10 -8.90 14.82
C GLU A 280 15.03 -9.81 14.00
N GLN A 281 14.55 -10.98 13.58
CA GLN A 281 15.31 -11.91 12.73
C GLN A 281 15.56 -11.37 11.32
N LEU A 282 14.67 -10.50 10.81
CA LEU A 282 14.73 -10.02 9.43
C LEU A 282 15.53 -8.71 9.29
N VAL A 283 15.44 -7.78 10.23
CA VAL A 283 16.19 -6.51 10.20
C VAL A 283 17.62 -6.61 10.75
N GLN A 284 18.01 -7.74 11.34
CA GLN A 284 19.40 -8.03 11.72
C GLN A 284 20.25 -8.61 10.57
N LEU A 285 19.65 -8.86 9.40
CA LEU A 285 20.32 -9.29 8.17
C LEU A 285 20.79 -8.09 7.35
#